data_AF-A0A916X5L7-F1
#
_entry.id   AF-A0A916X5L7-F1
#
_cell.length_a   1.000
_cell.length_b   1.000
_cell.length_c   1.000
_cell.angle_alpha   90.00
_cell.angle_beta   90.00
_cell.angle_gamma   90.00
#
_symmetry.space_group_name_H-M   'P 1'
#
loop_
_entity.id
_entity.type
_entity.pdbx_description
1 polymer ?
#
loop_
_entity_poly.entity_id
_entity_poly.type
_entity_poly.pdbx_seq_one_letter_code
_entity_poly.pdbx_strand_id
1 'polypeptide(L)'
;MSGAALAESLAQEEAFARIRLLRSPNVGPVTYAQLLARFDDARAALDALPDLAGRAGRKAYAAAPERRVHEEIKAVRRAGARHLFHDSPDYPPLLAQADGAPPILTVRGDTALALRPAVAVVGARNASAAAVKLARDFAVGLADAGLTVVSGLARGIDGAAHRGALSADGAGGSTIGVIACGIDIAYPPEHAELQEQVAEEGLLIAEQPPGTEPLARHFPSRNRIIAGLAAGTLVVEAAPKSGSLITGSREKWGAKSWPFPAHRSIRALRAATSLSATAPCWCRAPMMSSNFSPPSTVPRARSSAMPRPNGSCPTIPANMNRRRLPNC
;
A
#
# COMPACT_ATOMS: atom_id res chain seq x y z
N MET A 1 22.54 -13.97 -21.42
CA MET A 1 21.80 -12.98 -22.22
C MET A 1 21.18 -11.99 -21.27
N SER A 2 21.93 -10.93 -21.02
CA SER A 2 21.58 -9.76 -20.21
C SER A 2 20.86 -8.78 -21.13
N GLY A 3 19.68 -8.28 -20.75
CA GLY A 3 18.99 -7.23 -21.51
C GLY A 3 17.49 -7.42 -21.67
N ALA A 4 16.73 -7.22 -20.59
CA ALA A 4 15.31 -6.85 -20.54
C ALA A 4 14.89 -6.94 -19.06
N ALA A 5 14.80 -5.90 -18.25
CA ALA A 5 14.70 -4.48 -18.50
C ALA A 5 15.46 -3.73 -17.40
N LEU A 6 16.38 -2.84 -17.78
CA LEU A 6 16.50 -1.61 -17.01
C LEU A 6 15.13 -0.98 -17.12
N ALA A 7 14.39 -0.86 -16.01
CA ALA A 7 13.21 -0.02 -15.95
C ALA A 7 13.56 1.30 -16.63
N GLU A 8 12.75 1.70 -17.62
CA GLU A 8 12.98 2.90 -18.40
C GLU A 8 12.89 4.08 -17.43
N SER A 9 14.05 4.47 -16.89
CA SER A 9 14.19 5.55 -15.94
C SER A 9 13.61 6.77 -16.61
N LEU A 10 12.49 7.29 -16.08
CA LEU A 10 11.89 8.53 -16.56
C LEU A 10 12.99 9.56 -16.77
N ALA A 11 13.05 10.12 -17.98
CA ALA A 11 14.01 11.17 -18.30
C ALA A 11 13.87 12.29 -17.25
N GLN A 12 14.99 12.86 -16.79
CA GLN A 12 14.98 13.83 -15.69
C GLN A 12 14.08 15.03 -15.99
N GLU A 13 14.02 15.45 -17.26
CA GLU A 13 13.14 16.52 -17.74
C GLU A 13 11.66 16.14 -17.61
N GLU A 14 11.30 14.89 -17.92
CA GLU A 14 9.93 14.42 -17.80
C GLU A 14 9.52 14.27 -16.33
N ALA A 15 10.41 13.76 -15.47
CA ALA A 15 10.18 13.71 -14.04
C ALA A 15 9.97 15.12 -13.46
N PHE A 16 10.77 16.11 -13.89
CA PHE A 16 10.61 17.51 -13.52
C PHE A 16 9.26 18.08 -13.99
N ALA A 17 8.91 17.85 -15.26
CA ALA A 17 7.66 18.31 -15.86
C ALA A 17 6.44 17.71 -15.14
N ARG A 18 6.48 16.43 -14.78
CA ARG A 18 5.42 15.76 -14.00
C ARG A 18 5.22 16.39 -12.62
N ILE A 19 6.29 16.67 -11.90
CA ILE A 19 6.19 17.39 -10.61
C ILE A 19 5.57 18.77 -10.85
N ARG A 20 6.10 19.54 -11.81
CA ARG A 20 5.58 20.88 -12.14
C ARG A 20 4.11 20.86 -12.54
N LEU A 21 3.69 19.87 -13.32
CA LEU A 21 2.31 19.67 -13.73
C LEU A 21 1.41 19.48 -12.51
N LEU A 22 1.76 18.55 -11.60
CA LEU A 22 0.98 18.31 -10.38
C LEU A 22 0.99 19.51 -9.41
N ARG A 23 2.02 20.35 -9.43
CA ARG A 23 2.09 21.59 -8.62
C ARG A 23 1.36 22.77 -9.25
N SER A 24 0.89 22.64 -10.49
CA SER A 24 0.23 23.73 -11.21
C SER A 24 -1.21 23.96 -10.71
N PRO A 25 -1.69 25.21 -10.70
CA PRO A 25 -3.02 25.52 -10.16
C PRO A 25 -4.13 24.70 -10.82
N ASN A 26 -5.05 24.18 -10.01
CA ASN A 26 -6.20 23.38 -10.45
C ASN A 26 -5.85 22.03 -11.13
N VAL A 27 -4.62 21.56 -10.99
CA VAL A 27 -4.20 20.22 -11.42
C VAL A 27 -4.15 19.30 -10.20
N GLY A 28 -5.26 18.60 -9.94
CA GLY A 28 -5.31 17.51 -8.95
C GLY A 28 -4.98 16.15 -9.57
N PRO A 29 -4.98 15.05 -8.79
CA PRO A 29 -4.69 13.69 -9.28
C PRO A 29 -5.48 13.27 -10.51
N VAL A 30 -6.79 13.59 -10.54
CA VAL A 30 -7.69 13.25 -11.66
C VAL A 30 -7.30 14.04 -12.91
N THR A 31 -7.15 15.36 -12.79
CA THR A 31 -6.75 16.23 -13.91
C THR A 31 -5.37 15.83 -14.42
N TYR A 32 -4.44 15.51 -13.53
CA TYR A 32 -3.09 15.05 -13.87
C TYR A 32 -3.14 13.79 -14.75
N ALA A 33 -3.89 12.77 -14.34
CA ALA A 33 -4.03 11.53 -15.11
C ALA A 33 -4.68 11.78 -16.48
N GLN A 34 -5.72 12.62 -16.54
CA GLN A 34 -6.37 13.00 -17.80
C GLN A 34 -5.45 13.75 -18.76
N LEU A 35 -4.58 14.61 -18.23
CA LEU A 35 -3.62 15.37 -19.04
C LEU A 35 -2.53 14.45 -19.59
N LEU A 36 -1.95 13.56 -18.77
CA LEU A 36 -0.96 12.59 -19.25
C LEU A 36 -1.55 11.64 -20.31
N ALA A 37 -2.77 11.15 -20.09
CA ALA A 37 -3.42 10.27 -21.07
C ALA A 37 -3.77 10.97 -22.39
N ARG A 38 -3.86 12.30 -22.40
CA ARG A 38 -4.24 13.09 -23.58
C ARG A 38 -3.04 13.58 -24.38
N PHE A 39 -1.94 13.91 -23.72
CA PHE A 39 -0.76 14.56 -24.32
C PHE A 39 0.48 13.67 -24.32
N ASP A 40 0.36 12.42 -23.86
CA ASP A 40 1.40 11.40 -23.76
C ASP A 40 2.52 11.69 -22.73
N ASP A 41 2.97 12.95 -22.62
CA ASP A 41 3.97 13.39 -21.64
C ASP A 41 3.61 14.69 -20.91
N ALA A 42 4.29 14.95 -19.79
CA ALA A 42 3.98 16.10 -18.95
C ALA A 42 4.46 17.43 -19.54
N ARG A 43 5.48 17.43 -20.42
CA ARG A 43 5.98 18.64 -21.08
C ARG A 43 4.93 19.18 -22.05
N ALA A 44 4.41 18.31 -22.91
CA ALA A 44 3.32 18.64 -23.83
C ALA A 44 2.04 19.07 -23.08
N ALA A 45 1.73 18.41 -21.97
CA ALA A 45 0.61 18.81 -21.12
C ALA A 45 0.79 20.22 -20.52
N LEU A 46 1.98 20.57 -20.05
CA LEU A 46 2.29 21.90 -19.51
C LEU A 46 2.17 22.99 -20.58
N ASP A 47 2.64 22.73 -21.80
CA ASP A 47 2.55 23.68 -22.92
C ASP A 47 1.10 23.94 -23.33
N ALA A 48 0.24 22.91 -23.22
CA ALA A 48 -1.19 23.03 -23.54
C ALA A 48 -2.05 23.67 -22.42
N LEU A 49 -1.55 23.74 -21.18
CA LEU A 49 -2.34 24.21 -20.02
C LEU A 49 -2.89 25.64 -20.18
N PRO A 50 -2.12 26.65 -20.63
CA PRO A 50 -2.63 28.01 -20.80
C PRO A 50 -3.84 28.07 -21.74
N ASP A 51 -3.79 27.36 -22.86
CA ASP A 51 -4.88 27.31 -23.84
C ASP A 51 -6.11 26.60 -23.29
N LEU A 52 -5.93 25.47 -22.62
CA LEU A 52 -7.03 24.73 -21.97
C LEU A 52 -7.72 25.58 -20.90
N ALA A 53 -6.94 26.29 -20.09
CA ALA A 53 -7.47 27.20 -19.07
C ALA A 53 -8.19 28.40 -19.70
N GLY A 54 -7.67 28.95 -20.80
CA GLY A 54 -8.31 30.00 -21.57
C GLY A 54 -9.69 29.59 -22.08
N ARG A 55 -9.82 28.38 -22.66
CA ARG A 55 -11.11 27.81 -23.10
C ARG A 55 -12.10 27.59 -21.95
N ALA A 56 -11.60 27.34 -20.74
CA ALA A 56 -12.39 27.23 -19.52
C ALA A 56 -12.70 28.59 -18.86
N GLY A 57 -12.43 29.71 -19.53
CA GLY A 57 -12.72 31.07 -19.05
C GLY A 57 -11.70 31.64 -18.04
N ARG A 58 -10.57 30.96 -17.81
CA ARG A 58 -9.51 31.46 -16.93
C ARG A 58 -8.50 32.27 -17.74
N LYS A 59 -8.59 33.59 -17.65
CA LYS A 59 -7.62 34.50 -18.28
C LYS A 59 -6.28 34.43 -17.53
N ALA A 60 -5.18 34.41 -18.29
CA ALA A 60 -3.80 34.43 -17.79
C ALA A 60 -3.43 33.27 -16.83
N TYR A 61 -3.68 32.02 -17.26
CA TYR A 61 -3.20 30.86 -16.54
C TYR A 61 -1.68 30.71 -16.66
N ALA A 62 -0.99 30.52 -15.54
CA ALA A 62 0.42 30.16 -15.49
C ALA A 62 0.59 28.85 -14.73
N ALA A 63 1.38 27.94 -15.32
CA ALA A 63 1.84 26.73 -14.63
C ALA A 63 2.73 27.09 -13.43
N ALA A 64 2.97 26.11 -12.55
CA ALA A 64 3.84 26.32 -11.39
C ALA A 64 5.21 26.87 -11.81
N PRO A 65 5.76 27.89 -11.10
CA PRO A 65 7.09 28.41 -11.40
C PRO A 65 8.16 27.34 -11.28
N GLU A 66 9.03 27.23 -12.27
CA GLU A 66 10.10 26.22 -12.27
C GLU A 66 11.00 26.33 -11.04
N ARG A 67 11.31 27.55 -10.59
CA ARG A 67 12.10 27.79 -9.38
C ARG A 67 11.54 27.04 -8.18
N ARG A 68 10.21 27.07 -7.97
CA ARG A 68 9.54 26.39 -6.85
C ARG A 68 9.74 24.88 -6.92
N VAL A 69 9.65 24.30 -8.13
CA VAL A 69 9.84 22.87 -8.36
C VAL A 69 11.30 22.45 -8.12
N HIS A 70 12.25 23.26 -8.57
CA HIS A 70 13.68 23.04 -8.27
C HIS A 70 13.97 23.09 -6.76
N GLU A 71 13.39 24.05 -6.04
CA GLU A 71 13.51 24.15 -4.58
C GLU A 71 12.91 22.92 -3.87
N GLU A 72 11.75 22.45 -4.31
CA GLU A 72 11.10 21.22 -3.83
C GLU A 72 11.97 19.98 -4.05
N ILE A 73 12.48 19.76 -5.27
CA ILE A 73 13.37 18.63 -5.56
C ILE A 73 14.64 18.67 -4.69
N LYS A 74 15.22 19.86 -4.50
CA LYS A 74 16.37 20.03 -3.60
C LYS A 74 16.01 19.74 -2.15
N ALA A 75 14.82 20.11 -1.69
CA ALA A 75 14.36 19.82 -0.34
C ALA A 75 14.12 18.31 -0.11
N VAL A 76 13.47 17.63 -1.05
CA VAL A 76 13.29 16.17 -1.02
C VAL A 76 14.63 15.45 -0.93
N ARG A 77 15.61 15.82 -1.77
CA ARG A 77 16.96 15.25 -1.73
C ARG A 77 17.68 15.52 -0.41
N ARG A 78 17.57 16.74 0.14
CA ARG A 78 18.17 17.10 1.44
C ARG A 78 17.59 16.29 2.60
N ALA A 79 16.31 15.93 2.52
CA ALA A 79 15.65 15.07 3.50
C ALA A 79 16.00 13.57 3.32
N GLY A 80 16.91 13.21 2.40
CA GLY A 80 17.22 11.80 2.10
C GLY A 80 16.07 11.04 1.43
N ALA A 81 15.09 11.76 0.89
CA ALA A 81 13.92 11.20 0.26
C ALA A 81 14.03 11.24 -1.28
N ARG A 82 13.11 10.55 -1.95
CA ARG A 82 12.96 10.57 -3.41
C ARG A 82 11.49 10.64 -3.82
N HIS A 83 11.24 11.11 -5.03
CA HIS A 83 9.91 11.03 -5.63
C HIS A 83 9.67 9.62 -6.19
N LEU A 84 8.47 9.10 -6.00
CA LEU A 84 7.98 7.84 -6.54
C LEU A 84 6.73 8.11 -7.37
N PHE A 85 6.81 7.85 -8.68
CA PHE A 85 5.75 8.11 -9.64
C PHE A 85 4.82 6.89 -9.78
N HIS A 86 3.53 7.13 -10.02
CA HIS A 86 2.49 6.09 -10.12
C HIS A 86 2.73 4.97 -11.15
N ASP A 87 3.53 5.25 -12.18
CA ASP A 87 3.90 4.32 -13.25
C ASP A 87 5.29 3.68 -13.03
N SER A 88 5.94 3.98 -11.91
CA SER A 88 7.18 3.32 -11.50
C SER A 88 6.91 1.87 -11.10
N PRO A 89 7.82 0.92 -11.40
CA PRO A 89 7.71 -0.47 -10.92
C PRO A 89 7.71 -0.57 -9.37
N ASP A 90 8.29 0.41 -8.69
CA ASP A 90 8.31 0.49 -7.23
C ASP A 90 7.01 1.06 -6.64
N TYR A 91 6.07 1.52 -7.48
CA TYR A 91 4.82 2.08 -6.99
C TYR A 91 3.89 0.96 -6.49
N PRO A 92 3.27 1.12 -5.30
CA PRO A 92 2.50 0.03 -4.70
C PRO A 92 1.29 -0.37 -5.55
N PRO A 93 1.18 -1.64 -6.00
CA PRO A 93 0.17 -2.05 -6.97
C PRO A 93 -1.25 -2.00 -6.41
N LEU A 94 -1.42 -2.16 -5.10
CA LEU A 94 -2.72 -1.98 -4.43
C LEU A 94 -3.13 -0.51 -4.40
N LEU A 95 -2.19 0.40 -4.14
CA LEU A 95 -2.47 1.83 -4.10
C LEU A 95 -2.80 2.37 -5.50
N ALA A 96 -2.15 1.85 -6.55
CA ALA A 96 -2.43 2.22 -7.93
C ALA A 96 -3.88 1.92 -8.36
N GLN A 97 -4.53 0.94 -7.72
CA GLN A 97 -5.93 0.56 -7.96
C GLN A 97 -6.93 1.37 -7.13
N ALA A 98 -6.45 2.15 -6.16
CA ALA A 98 -7.32 2.89 -5.25
C ALA A 98 -7.82 4.19 -5.90
N ASP A 99 -9.07 4.55 -5.61
CA ASP A 99 -9.62 5.82 -6.08
C ASP A 99 -8.82 7.00 -5.53
N GLY A 100 -8.43 7.89 -6.44
CA GLY A 100 -7.61 9.05 -6.12
C GLY A 100 -6.15 8.74 -5.81
N ALA A 101 -5.61 7.58 -6.20
CA ALA A 101 -4.19 7.25 -6.07
C ALA A 101 -3.28 8.47 -6.35
N PRO A 102 -2.35 8.83 -5.44
CA PRO A 102 -1.51 9.99 -5.62
C PRO A 102 -0.55 9.77 -6.81
N PRO A 103 -0.49 10.67 -7.81
CA PRO A 103 0.35 10.46 -8.98
C PRO A 103 1.85 10.45 -8.67
N ILE A 104 2.21 11.16 -7.59
CA ILE A 104 3.58 11.29 -7.08
C ILE A 104 3.53 11.17 -5.56
N LEU A 105 4.36 10.30 -5.02
CA LEU A 105 4.66 10.19 -3.59
C LEU A 105 6.08 10.68 -3.32
N THR A 106 6.33 11.18 -2.12
CA THR A 106 7.67 11.40 -1.59
C THR A 106 7.95 10.30 -0.58
N VAL A 107 9.03 9.55 -0.78
CA VAL A 107 9.36 8.36 0.02
C VAL A 107 10.78 8.42 0.57
N ARG A 108 10.98 7.91 1.79
CA ARG A 108 12.28 7.76 2.45
C ARG A 108 12.33 6.38 3.11
N GLY A 109 13.39 5.61 2.85
CA GLY A 109 13.51 4.22 3.31
C GLY A 109 13.34 3.19 2.19
N ASP A 110 12.94 1.97 2.55
CA ASP A 110 12.85 0.82 1.64
C ASP A 110 11.48 0.69 0.96
N THR A 111 11.41 1.00 -0.34
CA THR A 111 10.18 0.88 -1.13
C THR A 111 9.74 -0.56 -1.37
N ALA A 112 10.62 -1.55 -1.22
CA ALA A 112 10.25 -2.95 -1.38
C ALA A 112 9.20 -3.38 -0.34
N LEU A 113 9.14 -2.72 0.82
CA LEU A 113 8.12 -2.97 1.84
C LEU A 113 6.71 -2.66 1.35
N ALA A 114 6.56 -1.69 0.44
CA ALA A 114 5.26 -1.29 -0.11
C ALA A 114 4.77 -2.21 -1.24
N LEU A 115 5.63 -3.12 -1.74
CA LEU A 115 5.28 -4.17 -2.69
C LEU A 115 4.82 -5.46 -1.99
N ARG A 116 5.05 -5.58 -0.68
CA ARG A 116 4.67 -6.75 0.13
C ARG A 116 3.21 -6.66 0.59
N PRO A 117 2.59 -7.80 0.94
CA PRO A 117 1.28 -7.79 1.59
C PRO A 117 1.32 -6.99 2.90
N ALA A 118 0.38 -6.07 3.04
CA ALA A 118 0.38 -5.10 4.12
C ALA A 118 -0.96 -5.06 4.87
N VAL A 119 -0.92 -4.76 6.16
CA VAL A 119 -2.10 -4.57 7.01
C VAL A 119 -2.05 -3.17 7.64
N ALA A 120 -3.12 -2.41 7.46
CA ALA A 120 -3.26 -1.11 8.12
C ALA A 120 -3.66 -1.32 9.58
N VAL A 121 -2.93 -0.75 10.53
CA VAL A 121 -3.28 -0.78 11.94
C VAL A 121 -3.57 0.63 12.39
N VAL A 122 -4.83 0.92 12.72
CA VAL A 122 -5.29 2.28 13.06
C VAL A 122 -6.13 2.28 14.32
N GLY A 123 -6.19 3.42 15.00
CA GLY A 123 -7.06 3.54 16.16
C GLY A 123 -7.06 4.89 16.84
N ALA A 124 -7.48 4.92 18.10
CA ALA A 124 -7.65 6.16 18.86
C ALA A 124 -6.31 6.84 19.15
N ARG A 125 -6.31 8.18 19.07
CA ARG A 125 -5.16 9.03 19.44
C ARG A 125 -4.94 9.10 20.95
N ASN A 126 -6.03 9.00 21.71
CA ASN A 126 -6.04 8.88 23.16
C ASN A 126 -6.62 7.50 23.49
N ALA A 127 -5.77 6.49 23.46
CA ALA A 127 -6.15 5.09 23.62
C ALA A 127 -5.84 4.59 25.03
N SER A 128 -6.60 3.59 25.50
CA SER A 128 -6.30 2.92 26.76
C SER A 128 -4.93 2.23 26.72
N ALA A 129 -4.27 2.08 27.89
CA ALA A 129 -3.00 1.36 27.98
C ALA A 129 -3.13 -0.10 27.47
N ALA A 130 -4.28 -0.72 27.72
CA ALA A 130 -4.60 -2.05 27.20
C ALA A 130 -4.67 -2.07 25.67
N ALA A 131 -5.31 -1.08 25.04
CA ALA A 131 -5.37 -0.98 23.58
C ALA A 131 -4.02 -0.65 22.94
N VAL A 132 -3.21 0.19 23.59
CA VAL A 132 -1.81 0.46 23.16
C VAL A 132 -0.99 -0.83 23.19
N LYS A 133 -1.07 -1.61 24.27
CA LYS A 133 -0.39 -2.91 24.37
C LYS A 133 -0.89 -3.87 23.28
N LEU A 134 -2.20 -3.97 23.10
CA LEU A 134 -2.81 -4.84 22.10
C LEU A 134 -2.37 -4.48 20.67
N ALA A 135 -2.33 -3.20 20.34
CA ALA A 135 -1.86 -2.72 19.03
C ALA A 135 -0.40 -3.10 18.78
N ARG A 136 0.45 -2.96 19.80
CA ARG A 136 1.85 -3.37 19.73
C ARG A 136 1.97 -4.88 19.51
N ASP A 137 1.27 -5.68 20.31
CA ASP A 137 1.33 -7.14 20.24
C ASP A 137 0.85 -7.65 18.86
N PHE A 138 -0.21 -7.05 18.30
CA PHE A 138 -0.65 -7.35 16.94
C PHE A 138 0.40 -6.97 15.89
N ALA A 139 1.02 -5.80 16.01
CA ALA A 139 2.01 -5.35 15.04
C ALA A 139 3.27 -6.23 15.04
N VAL A 140 3.72 -6.69 16.21
CA VAL A 140 4.80 -7.70 16.32
C VAL A 140 4.41 -8.97 15.58
N GLY A 141 3.25 -9.55 15.91
CA GLY A 141 2.81 -10.81 15.29
C GLY A 141 2.59 -10.71 13.78
N LEU A 142 2.13 -9.56 13.27
CA LEU A 142 1.99 -9.31 11.84
C LEU A 142 3.35 -9.22 11.15
N ALA A 143 4.29 -8.47 11.72
CA ALA A 143 5.65 -8.32 11.18
C ALA A 143 6.43 -9.65 11.23
N ASP A 144 6.33 -10.41 12.32
CA ASP A 144 6.94 -11.74 12.44
C ASP A 144 6.39 -12.73 11.40
N ALA A 145 5.12 -12.58 11.01
CA ALA A 145 4.49 -13.34 9.94
C ALA A 145 4.88 -12.85 8.52
N GLY A 146 5.77 -11.85 8.40
CA GLY A 146 6.23 -11.30 7.13
C GLY A 146 5.29 -10.28 6.49
N LEU A 147 4.30 -9.77 7.23
CA LEU A 147 3.38 -8.72 6.75
C LEU A 147 3.91 -7.33 7.09
N THR A 148 3.72 -6.39 6.18
CA THR A 148 4.08 -4.99 6.43
C THR A 148 2.99 -4.27 7.22
N VAL A 149 3.33 -3.64 8.33
CA VAL A 149 2.37 -2.84 9.13
C VAL A 149 2.33 -1.40 8.63
N VAL A 150 1.18 -0.95 8.17
CA VAL A 150 0.99 0.43 7.67
C VAL A 150 0.21 1.23 8.70
N SER A 151 0.72 2.41 9.07
CA SER A 151 -0.02 3.31 9.95
C SER A 151 0.39 4.77 9.75
N GLY A 152 -0.23 5.66 10.53
CA GLY A 152 -0.19 7.09 10.33
C GLY A 152 0.75 7.88 11.23
N LEU A 153 1.62 7.23 12.01
CA LEU A 153 2.48 7.90 13.00
C LEU A 153 1.73 8.83 13.97
N ALA A 154 0.41 8.68 14.14
CA ALA A 154 -0.33 9.46 15.13
C ALA A 154 -0.02 8.98 16.56
N ARG A 155 -0.37 9.80 17.55
CA ARG A 155 -0.35 9.38 18.96
C ARG A 155 -1.24 8.15 19.18
N GLY A 156 -0.98 7.41 20.24
CA GLY A 156 -1.80 6.26 20.65
C GLY A 156 -1.51 5.03 19.79
N ILE A 157 -2.55 4.50 19.14
CA ILE A 157 -2.51 3.21 18.44
C ILE A 157 -1.49 3.19 17.30
N ASP A 158 -1.46 4.23 16.47
CA ASP A 158 -0.55 4.29 15.30
C ASP A 158 0.92 4.20 15.73
N GLY A 159 1.35 5.03 16.69
CA GLY A 159 2.71 4.97 17.23
C GLY A 159 3.05 3.64 17.93
N ALA A 160 2.06 3.00 18.57
CA ALA A 160 2.25 1.68 19.18
C ALA A 160 2.44 0.57 18.13
N ALA A 161 1.71 0.65 17.01
CA ALA A 161 1.82 -0.28 15.91
C ALA A 161 3.21 -0.20 15.26
N HIS A 162 3.71 1.02 14.98
CA HIS A 162 5.06 1.19 14.43
C HIS A 162 6.13 0.63 15.36
N ARG A 163 6.08 0.95 16.66
CA ARG A 163 7.04 0.41 17.64
C ARG A 163 6.99 -1.11 17.73
N GLY A 164 5.80 -1.71 17.65
CA GLY A 164 5.64 -3.17 17.65
C GLY A 164 6.29 -3.80 16.41
N ALA A 165 5.97 -3.27 15.23
CA ALA A 165 6.51 -3.77 13.97
C ALA A 165 8.04 -3.61 13.86
N LEU A 166 8.61 -2.50 14.35
CA LEU A 166 10.06 -2.29 14.39
C LEU A 166 10.77 -3.21 15.39
N SER A 167 10.08 -3.64 16.46
CA SER A 167 10.65 -4.57 17.45
C SER A 167 10.54 -6.05 17.07
N ALA A 168 10.03 -6.36 15.88
CA ALA A 168 9.85 -7.73 15.43
C ALA A 168 11.19 -8.31 14.93
N ASP A 169 11.52 -9.52 15.34
CA ASP A 169 12.77 -10.21 14.98
C ASP A 169 12.59 -11.14 13.75
N GLY A 170 11.37 -11.20 13.19
CA GLY A 170 10.98 -12.18 12.18
C GLY A 170 11.43 -11.92 10.73
N ALA A 171 10.82 -12.68 9.81
CA ALA A 171 11.28 -12.96 8.44
C ALA A 171 11.15 -11.79 7.43
N GLY A 172 11.38 -10.56 7.87
CA GLY A 172 11.44 -9.36 7.03
C GLY A 172 10.19 -8.48 7.05
N GLY A 173 9.17 -8.76 7.87
CA GLY A 173 8.10 -7.78 8.08
C GLY A 173 8.65 -6.52 8.76
N SER A 174 8.20 -5.36 8.32
CA SER A 174 8.59 -4.04 8.87
C SER A 174 7.38 -3.11 8.80
N THR A 175 7.59 -1.80 8.83
CA THR A 175 6.51 -0.82 8.91
C THR A 175 6.60 0.28 7.85
N ILE A 176 5.44 0.78 7.45
CA ILE A 176 5.30 1.96 6.59
C ILE A 176 4.54 3.04 7.36
N GLY A 177 5.19 4.18 7.57
CA GLY A 177 4.58 5.39 8.10
C GLY A 177 4.07 6.27 6.98
N VAL A 178 2.78 6.60 6.97
CA VAL A 178 2.22 7.58 6.01
C VAL A 178 1.89 8.86 6.76
N ILE A 179 2.49 9.99 6.41
CA ILE A 179 2.31 11.27 7.12
C ILE A 179 1.46 12.27 6.33
N ALA A 180 0.88 13.24 7.05
CA ALA A 180 -0.03 14.26 6.50
C ALA A 180 0.65 15.63 6.30
N CYS A 181 1.96 15.70 6.55
CA CYS A 181 2.83 16.86 6.37
C CYS A 181 3.89 16.56 5.29
N GLY A 182 4.77 17.53 5.03
CA GLY A 182 5.98 17.31 4.23
C GLY A 182 6.89 16.25 4.87
N ILE A 183 7.69 15.57 4.04
CA ILE A 183 8.60 14.50 4.47
C ILE A 183 9.67 14.95 5.50
N ASP A 184 9.92 16.26 5.53
CA ASP A 184 10.88 16.97 6.37
C ASP A 184 10.28 17.51 7.68
N ILE A 185 8.99 17.28 7.94
CA ILE A 185 8.30 17.73 9.14
C ILE A 185 7.89 16.51 9.96
N ALA A 186 8.28 16.50 11.24
CA ALA A 186 7.83 15.50 12.21
C ALA A 186 6.52 15.94 12.86
N TYR A 187 5.46 15.14 12.67
CA TYR A 187 4.19 15.37 13.34
C TYR A 187 3.49 14.06 13.75
N PRO A 188 3.11 13.90 15.03
CA PRO A 188 3.26 14.87 16.13
C PRO A 188 4.74 15.01 16.57
N PRO A 189 5.18 16.15 17.16
CA PRO A 189 6.58 16.37 17.53
C PRO A 189 7.15 15.30 18.48
N GLU A 190 6.31 14.74 19.36
CA GLU A 190 6.68 13.66 20.29
C GLU A 190 6.98 12.32 19.59
N HIS A 191 6.74 12.22 18.28
CA HIS A 191 7.09 11.08 17.45
C HIS A 191 8.20 11.39 16.44
N ALA A 192 8.99 12.46 16.64
CA ALA A 192 10.12 12.77 15.78
C ALA A 192 11.13 11.61 15.70
N GLU A 193 11.56 11.06 16.83
CA GLU A 193 12.48 9.90 16.87
C GLU A 193 11.87 8.66 16.21
N LEU A 194 10.59 8.39 16.47
CA LEU A 194 9.90 7.25 15.86
C LEU A 194 9.75 7.41 14.35
N GLN A 195 9.44 8.62 13.87
CA GLN A 195 9.34 8.91 12.45
C GLN A 195 10.69 8.71 11.76
N GLU A 196 11.78 9.11 12.41
CA GLU A 196 13.13 8.89 11.92
C GLU A 196 13.48 7.40 11.84
N GLN A 197 13.21 6.64 12.91
CA GLN A 197 13.37 5.17 12.92
C GLN A 197 12.57 4.50 11.80
N VAL A 198 11.32 4.90 11.58
CA VAL A 198 10.50 4.39 10.48
C VAL A 198 11.10 4.73 9.11
N ALA A 199 11.75 5.89 8.97
CA ALA A 199 12.40 6.28 7.72
C ALA A 199 13.73 5.54 7.45
N GLU A 200 14.42 5.11 8.51
CA GLU A 200 15.70 4.39 8.44
C GLU A 200 15.52 2.87 8.30
N GLU A 201 14.63 2.28 9.09
CA GLU A 201 14.43 0.83 9.21
C GLU A 201 13.18 0.33 8.46
N GLY A 202 12.33 1.26 8.03
CA GLY A 202 11.08 0.98 7.33
C GLY A 202 10.94 1.83 6.06
N LEU A 203 9.74 2.38 5.88
CA LEU A 203 9.43 3.32 4.81
C LEU A 203 8.53 4.44 5.32
N LEU A 204 8.96 5.68 5.12
CA LEU A 204 8.17 6.87 5.35
C LEU A 204 7.62 7.40 4.02
N ILE A 205 6.33 7.70 3.97
CA ILE A 205 5.62 8.17 2.78
C ILE A 205 4.88 9.48 3.09
N ALA A 206 5.05 10.48 2.22
CA ALA A 206 4.31 11.73 2.24
C ALA A 206 3.73 12.05 0.85
N GLU A 207 2.51 12.55 0.81
CA GLU A 207 1.91 13.12 -0.42
C GLU A 207 2.19 14.63 -0.53
N GLN A 208 2.33 15.30 0.61
CA GLN A 208 2.50 16.75 0.65
C GLN A 208 3.94 17.16 0.29
N PRO A 209 4.14 18.32 -0.35
CA PRO A 209 5.47 18.85 -0.60
C PRO A 209 6.26 19.09 0.70
N PRO A 210 7.61 19.05 0.66
CA PRO A 210 8.44 19.47 1.79
C PRO A 210 8.06 20.87 2.30
N GLY A 211 8.19 21.08 3.61
CA GLY A 211 7.79 22.31 4.31
C GLY A 211 6.28 22.47 4.51
N THR A 212 5.45 21.49 4.12
CA THR A 212 4.00 21.57 4.32
C THR A 212 3.61 21.15 5.73
N GLU A 213 3.14 22.09 6.53
CA GLU A 213 2.60 21.85 7.87
C GLU A 213 1.34 20.94 7.86
N PRO A 214 1.10 20.17 8.92
CA PRO A 214 -0.04 19.26 9.02
C PRO A 214 -1.33 20.05 9.26
N LEU A 215 -2.20 20.07 8.25
CA LEU A 215 -3.52 20.72 8.32
C LEU A 215 -4.63 19.68 8.43
N ALA A 216 -5.74 20.04 9.08
CA ALA A 216 -6.88 19.13 9.29
C ALA A 216 -7.36 18.46 7.99
N ARG A 217 -7.32 19.19 6.86
CA ARG A 217 -7.69 18.68 5.53
C ARG A 217 -6.71 17.65 4.93
N HIS A 218 -5.47 17.57 5.42
CA HIS A 218 -4.48 16.63 4.91
C HIS A 218 -4.67 15.22 5.49
N PHE A 219 -5.24 15.09 6.70
CA PHE A 219 -5.42 13.77 7.34
C PHE A 219 -6.36 12.84 6.56
N PRO A 220 -7.52 13.28 6.00
CA PRO A 220 -8.32 12.43 5.13
C PRO A 220 -7.57 11.99 3.85
N SER A 221 -6.82 12.89 3.21
CA SER A 221 -6.00 12.54 2.01
C SER A 221 -4.86 11.58 2.37
N ARG A 222 -4.31 11.66 3.57
CA ARG A 222 -3.34 10.69 4.06
C ARG A 222 -3.99 9.33 4.28
N ASN A 223 -5.17 9.28 4.92
CA ASN A 223 -5.80 8.01 5.31
C ASN A 223 -6.19 7.15 4.10
N ARG A 224 -6.56 7.75 2.96
CA ARG A 224 -6.78 6.99 1.71
C ARG A 224 -5.51 6.27 1.23
N ILE A 225 -4.31 6.81 1.48
CA ILE A 225 -3.04 6.16 1.13
C ILE A 225 -2.78 4.98 2.06
N ILE A 226 -2.94 5.15 3.38
CA ILE A 226 -2.83 4.05 4.36
C ILE A 226 -3.72 2.88 3.93
N ALA A 227 -4.97 3.19 3.60
CA ALA A 227 -5.94 2.16 3.26
C ALA A 227 -5.72 1.56 1.86
N GLY A 228 -5.22 2.34 0.91
CA GLY A 228 -4.86 1.85 -0.43
C GLY A 228 -3.60 0.98 -0.46
N LEU A 229 -2.69 1.15 0.50
CA LEU A 229 -1.50 0.30 0.65
C LEU A 229 -1.83 -1.08 1.24
N ALA A 230 -2.88 -1.17 2.04
CA ALA A 230 -3.16 -2.36 2.83
C ALA A 230 -4.16 -3.30 2.14
N ALA A 231 -3.95 -4.61 2.31
CA ALA A 231 -4.94 -5.62 1.94
C ALA A 231 -6.19 -5.55 2.85
N GLY A 232 -6.02 -5.03 4.08
CA GLY A 232 -7.12 -4.64 4.95
C GLY A 232 -6.68 -3.94 6.24
N THR A 233 -7.66 -3.57 7.06
CA THR A 233 -7.48 -2.64 8.17
C THR A 233 -7.93 -3.24 9.50
N LEU A 234 -7.01 -3.27 10.47
CA LEU A 234 -7.27 -3.57 11.88
C LEU A 234 -7.55 -2.26 12.64
N VAL A 235 -8.73 -2.15 13.23
CA VAL A 235 -9.13 -1.00 14.05
C VAL A 235 -9.13 -1.40 15.53
N VAL A 236 -8.06 -1.08 16.26
CA VAL A 236 -7.85 -1.59 17.62
C VAL A 236 -8.83 -0.95 18.62
N GLU A 237 -8.94 0.36 18.59
CA GLU A 237 -9.86 1.12 19.44
C GLU A 237 -10.35 2.35 18.65
N ALA A 238 -11.66 2.62 18.70
CA ALA A 238 -12.22 3.78 18.01
C ALA A 238 -13.35 4.42 18.82
N ALA A 239 -13.18 5.68 19.20
CA ALA A 239 -14.27 6.47 19.75
C ALA A 239 -15.33 6.77 18.65
N PRO A 240 -16.63 6.93 19.00
CA PRO A 240 -17.74 7.09 18.02
C PRO A 240 -17.59 8.23 17.00
N LYS A 241 -16.69 9.21 17.24
CA LYS A 241 -16.39 10.33 16.32
C LYS A 241 -14.94 10.35 15.83
N SER A 242 -14.17 9.27 16.02
CA SER A 242 -12.75 9.23 15.66
C SER A 242 -12.52 9.07 14.16
N GLY A 243 -11.47 9.70 13.63
CA GLY A 243 -11.03 9.53 12.24
C GLY A 243 -10.67 8.08 11.87
N SER A 244 -10.45 7.23 12.86
CA SER A 244 -10.22 5.79 12.72
C SER A 244 -11.47 5.07 12.17
N LEU A 245 -12.68 5.54 12.49
CA LEU A 245 -13.92 5.05 11.87
C LEU A 245 -14.09 5.50 10.42
N ILE A 246 -13.55 6.65 10.03
CA ILE A 246 -13.61 7.15 8.65
C ILE A 246 -12.83 6.22 7.70
N THR A 247 -11.76 5.59 8.22
CA THR A 247 -10.93 4.62 7.50
C THR A 247 -11.61 3.25 7.34
N GLY A 248 -12.71 2.99 8.05
CA GLY A 248 -13.42 1.70 8.05
C GLY A 248 -14.94 1.73 7.81
N SER A 249 -15.57 2.90 7.64
CA SER A 249 -17.03 3.02 7.52
C SER A 249 -17.50 3.46 6.12
N ARG A 250 -18.21 2.55 5.45
CA ARG A 250 -18.90 2.77 4.16
C ARG A 250 -20.07 3.77 4.24
N GLU A 251 -20.60 4.04 5.43
CA GLU A 251 -21.79 4.88 5.63
C GLU A 251 -21.54 6.37 5.36
N LYS A 252 -20.35 6.90 5.64
CA LYS A 252 -20.04 8.33 5.39
C LYS A 252 -19.53 8.64 3.99
N TRP A 253 -18.96 7.67 3.29
CA TRP A 253 -18.42 7.79 1.94
C TRP A 253 -19.40 7.25 0.88
N GLY A 254 -20.71 7.28 1.16
CA GLY A 254 -21.74 6.46 0.52
C GLY A 254 -21.41 5.91 -0.88
N ALA A 255 -21.48 4.58 -1.04
CA ALA A 255 -21.27 3.71 -2.23
C ALA A 255 -20.48 4.22 -3.47
N LYS A 256 -20.77 5.42 -3.99
CA LYS A 256 -20.07 6.09 -5.09
C LYS A 256 -18.79 6.83 -4.69
N SER A 257 -18.58 7.18 -3.41
CA SER A 257 -17.34 7.83 -2.93
C SER A 257 -16.52 6.93 -1.98
N TRP A 258 -16.89 5.66 -1.88
CA TRP A 258 -16.20 4.65 -1.06
C TRP A 258 -15.04 4.07 -1.87
N PRO A 259 -13.78 4.35 -1.50
CA PRO A 259 -12.62 4.06 -2.35
C PRO A 259 -12.21 2.58 -2.35
N PHE A 260 -13.01 1.68 -1.79
CA PHE A 260 -12.69 0.26 -1.68
C PHE A 260 -13.62 -0.60 -2.54
N PRO A 261 -13.09 -1.52 -3.37
CA PRO A 261 -13.91 -2.45 -4.13
C PRO A 261 -14.71 -3.37 -3.19
N ALA A 262 -15.97 -3.64 -3.55
CA ALA A 262 -16.96 -4.32 -2.72
C ALA A 262 -16.58 -5.75 -2.24
N HIS A 263 -15.53 -6.37 -2.80
CA HIS A 263 -15.10 -7.73 -2.45
C HIS A 263 -14.00 -7.82 -1.37
N ARG A 264 -13.43 -6.70 -0.92
CA ARG A 264 -12.33 -6.67 0.07
C ARG A 264 -12.82 -6.20 1.44
N SER A 265 -13.75 -6.94 2.03
CA SER A 265 -14.21 -6.75 3.40
C SER A 265 -13.26 -7.46 4.37
N ILE A 266 -12.19 -6.78 4.80
CA ILE A 266 -11.55 -7.14 6.08
C ILE A 266 -12.40 -6.52 7.20
N ARG A 267 -12.97 -7.42 7.98
CA ARG A 267 -13.83 -7.14 9.14
C ARG A 267 -13.07 -6.22 10.09
N ALA A 268 -13.60 -5.03 10.37
CA ALA A 268 -13.13 -4.22 11.47
C ALA A 268 -13.28 -5.03 12.77
N LEU A 269 -12.19 -5.65 13.24
CA LEU A 269 -12.15 -6.31 14.54
C LEU A 269 -12.14 -5.21 15.59
N ARG A 270 -13.32 -4.85 16.10
CA ARG A 270 -13.40 -4.17 17.40
C ARG A 270 -12.92 -5.16 18.45
N ALA A 271 -11.72 -4.96 18.99
CA ALA A 271 -11.30 -5.68 20.17
C ALA A 271 -12.12 -5.16 21.36
N ALA A 272 -13.22 -5.83 21.69
CA ALA A 272 -13.95 -5.54 22.92
C ALA A 272 -13.10 -6.06 24.10
N THR A 273 -12.87 -5.17 25.07
CA THR A 273 -12.15 -5.40 26.33
C THR A 273 -12.93 -6.39 27.22
N SER A 274 -12.91 -7.68 26.86
CA SER A 274 -13.21 -8.79 27.76
C SER A 274 -12.58 -10.08 27.23
N LEU A 275 -11.26 -10.22 27.38
CA LEU A 275 -10.59 -11.53 27.25
C LEU A 275 -10.90 -12.33 28.53
N SER A 276 -12.11 -12.88 28.60
CA SER A 276 -12.39 -14.07 29.39
C SER A 276 -11.74 -15.25 28.68
N ALA A 277 -11.06 -16.10 29.45
CA ALA A 277 -10.26 -17.23 29.01
C ALA A 277 -11.02 -18.15 28.05
N THR A 278 -10.77 -18.01 26.75
CA THR A 278 -10.85 -19.05 25.71
C THR A 278 -10.47 -18.42 24.38
N ALA A 279 -9.18 -18.49 24.04
CA ALA A 279 -8.73 -18.22 22.68
C ALA A 279 -9.21 -19.33 21.74
N PRO A 280 -9.67 -19.00 20.52
CA PRO A 280 -9.43 -19.88 19.39
C PRO A 280 -8.75 -19.15 18.23
N CYS A 281 -7.54 -19.63 17.93
CA CYS A 281 -7.02 -19.91 16.59
C CYS A 281 -6.98 -18.78 15.55
N TRP A 282 -5.85 -18.07 15.50
CA TRP A 282 -5.27 -17.58 14.25
C TRP A 282 -3.98 -18.32 13.82
N CYS A 283 -3.52 -19.33 14.59
CA CYS A 283 -2.25 -20.04 14.32
C CYS A 283 -2.35 -21.51 13.84
N ARG A 284 -3.51 -22.02 13.39
CA ARG A 284 -3.55 -23.30 12.65
C ARG A 284 -4.62 -23.28 11.57
N ALA A 285 -4.25 -22.86 10.37
CA ALA A 285 -4.86 -23.41 9.16
C ALA A 285 -3.87 -24.45 8.59
N PRO A 286 -4.26 -25.72 8.41
CA PRO A 286 -3.43 -26.64 7.66
C PRO A 286 -3.35 -26.16 6.21
N MET A 287 -2.16 -26.28 5.66
CA MET A 287 -1.85 -26.17 4.24
C MET A 287 -2.82 -27.05 3.44
N MET A 288 -3.96 -26.50 3.02
CA MET A 288 -4.86 -27.17 2.08
C MET A 288 -4.33 -26.92 0.68
N SER A 289 -3.64 -27.93 0.16
CA SER A 289 -3.41 -28.14 -1.26
C SER A 289 -4.75 -27.99 -2.00
N SER A 290 -4.91 -26.90 -2.74
CA SER A 290 -5.92 -26.81 -3.79
C SER A 290 -5.19 -26.81 -5.13
N ASN A 291 -5.54 -27.80 -5.95
CA ASN A 291 -4.98 -28.07 -7.25
C ASN A 291 -5.05 -26.84 -8.15
N PHE A 292 -3.88 -26.29 -8.48
CA PHE A 292 -3.71 -25.41 -9.63
C PHE A 292 -3.77 -26.28 -10.89
N SER A 293 -4.93 -26.36 -11.54
CA SER A 293 -5.00 -26.84 -12.93
C SER A 293 -4.89 -25.63 -13.87
N PRO A 294 -3.96 -25.63 -14.84
CA PRO A 294 -3.84 -24.52 -15.78
C PRO A 294 -4.99 -24.55 -16.80
N PRO A 295 -5.44 -23.39 -17.32
CA PRO A 295 -6.46 -23.36 -18.35
C PRO A 295 -5.86 -23.78 -19.70
N SER A 296 -6.29 -24.92 -20.24
CA SER A 296 -6.04 -25.29 -21.64
C SER A 296 -7.18 -24.77 -22.52
N THR A 297 -6.92 -23.75 -23.33
CA THR A 297 -7.77 -23.32 -24.44
C THR A 297 -7.41 -24.10 -25.70
N VAL A 298 -8.22 -25.11 -26.08
CA VAL A 298 -8.33 -25.57 -27.48
C VAL A 298 -9.79 -26.00 -27.72
N PRO A 299 -10.46 -25.58 -28.82
CA PRO A 299 -11.85 -25.94 -29.08
C PRO A 299 -11.98 -27.39 -29.56
N ARG A 300 -12.95 -28.13 -29.01
CA ARG A 300 -13.31 -29.50 -29.42
C ARG A 300 -13.97 -29.50 -30.81
N ALA A 301 -13.28 -30.09 -31.79
CA ALA A 301 -13.92 -30.61 -33.00
C ALA A 301 -14.63 -31.95 -32.69
N ARG A 302 -15.83 -32.13 -33.25
CA ARG A 302 -16.61 -33.38 -33.20
C ARG A 302 -15.91 -34.45 -34.04
N SER A 303 -15.83 -35.69 -33.54
CA SER A 303 -15.64 -36.85 -34.41
C SER A 303 -16.26 -38.11 -33.78
N SER A 304 -16.77 -38.91 -34.71
CA SER A 304 -17.58 -40.11 -34.64
C SER A 304 -16.88 -41.37 -34.10
N ALA A 305 -17.70 -42.37 -33.84
CA ALA A 305 -17.44 -43.67 -33.23
C ALA A 305 -16.63 -44.69 -34.06
N MET A 306 -16.20 -45.74 -33.33
CA MET A 306 -15.75 -47.11 -33.71
C MET A 306 -14.23 -47.38 -33.84
N PRO A 307 -13.76 -48.64 -33.67
CA PRO A 307 -14.00 -49.55 -32.54
C PRO A 307 -12.70 -50.22 -32.00
N ARG A 308 -12.86 -51.03 -30.93
CA ARG A 308 -11.81 -51.75 -30.15
C ARG A 308 -10.99 -52.77 -30.96
N PRO A 309 -9.84 -53.22 -30.40
CA PRO A 309 -9.70 -54.66 -30.21
C PRO A 309 -9.11 -55.12 -28.85
N ASN A 310 -9.29 -56.43 -28.66
CA ASN A 310 -9.11 -57.33 -27.52
C ASN A 310 -7.68 -57.52 -26.97
N GLY A 311 -7.59 -58.08 -25.76
CA GLY A 311 -6.42 -58.87 -25.30
C GLY A 311 -6.03 -58.60 -23.84
N SER A 312 -6.73 -59.23 -22.88
CA SER A 312 -6.23 -60.33 -22.03
C SER A 312 -5.30 -59.93 -20.88
N CYS A 313 -5.81 -60.11 -19.65
CA CYS A 313 -5.11 -60.17 -18.37
C CYS A 313 -4.23 -61.45 -18.31
N PRO A 314 -3.18 -61.51 -17.46
CA PRO A 314 -3.38 -62.22 -16.20
C PRO A 314 -2.61 -61.66 -14.96
N THR A 315 -3.35 -61.68 -13.84
CA THR A 315 -3.03 -62.01 -12.43
C THR A 315 -1.59 -62.08 -11.86
N ILE A 316 -1.47 -61.38 -10.72
CA ILE A 316 -0.65 -61.47 -9.46
C ILE A 316 0.03 -62.83 -9.11
N PRO A 317 1.10 -62.87 -8.27
CA PRO A 317 0.90 -62.84 -6.81
C PRO A 317 1.91 -62.00 -5.99
N ALA A 318 1.45 -61.61 -4.81
CA ALA A 318 2.21 -60.99 -3.72
C ALA A 318 3.22 -61.98 -3.09
N ASN A 319 4.35 -61.48 -2.60
CA ASN A 319 5.04 -62.15 -1.50
C ASN A 319 5.79 -61.17 -0.57
N MET A 320 5.72 -61.51 0.72
CA MET A 320 6.29 -60.88 1.89
C MET A 320 7.82 -60.89 1.88
N ASN A 321 8.47 -59.88 2.48
CA ASN A 321 9.34 -60.16 3.61
C ASN A 321 9.65 -58.94 4.49
N ARG A 322 9.50 -59.15 5.80
CA ARG A 322 10.04 -58.33 6.89
C ARG A 322 11.55 -58.57 7.02
N ARG A 323 12.32 -57.53 7.36
CA ARG A 323 13.57 -57.56 8.18
C ARG A 323 13.95 -56.09 8.46
N ARG A 324 13.66 -55.57 9.66
CA ARG A 324 14.61 -55.33 10.78
C ARG A 324 15.92 -54.62 10.38
N LEU A 325 15.97 -53.31 10.70
CA LEU A 325 16.99 -52.54 11.48
C LEU A 325 18.42 -53.13 11.62
N PRO A 326 19.51 -52.30 11.71
CA PRO A 326 19.60 -51.26 12.77
C PRO A 326 20.38 -49.95 12.51
N ASN A 327 20.04 -48.98 13.37
CA ASN A 327 20.83 -47.92 14.05
C ASN A 327 22.04 -47.28 13.36
N CYS A 328 21.92 -45.98 13.09
CA CYS A 328 22.67 -44.90 13.76
C CYS A 328 21.83 -43.61 13.71
#